data_AF-A0A1G7HKC3-F1
#
_entry.id   AF-A0A1G7HKC3-F1
#
_cell.length_a   1.000
_cell.length_b   1.000
_cell.length_c   1.000
_cell.angle_alpha   90.00
_cell.angle_beta   90.00
_cell.angle_gamma   90.00
#
_symmetry.space_group_name_H-M   'P 1'
#
loop_
_entity.id
_entity.type
_entity.pdbx_description
1 polymer ?
#
loop_
_entity_poly.entity_id
_entity_poly.type
_entity_poly.pdbx_seq_one_letter_code
_entity_poly.pdbx_strand_id
1 'polypeptide(L)' 'MIENNPFWEIHPMHLNGYFVSVRGDVKLTELSENKTKVENITWYRIHITPMFYWKFWGNTIVKRFQDSYLKSLKITSEK' A
#
# COMPACT_ATOMS: atom_id res chain seq x y z
N MET A 1 0.80 -12.46 9.03
CA MET A 1 1.62 -13.68 8.87
C MET A 1 2.30 -13.92 10.20
N ILE A 2 2.13 -15.11 10.78
CA ILE A 2 2.84 -15.54 11.98
C ILE A 2 3.97 -16.44 11.49
N GLU A 3 5.21 -16.05 11.73
CA GLU A 3 6.36 -16.93 11.51
C GLU A 3 6.44 -17.88 12.71
N ASN A 4 6.30 -19.18 12.47
CA ASN A 4 6.40 -20.20 13.52
C ASN A 4 7.87 -20.35 13.90
N ASN A 5 8.32 -19.57 14.87
CA ASN A 5 9.65 -19.63 15.43
C ASN A 5 9.62 -20.42 16.77
N PRO A 6 10.42 -21.49 16.94
CA PRO A 6 10.50 -22.25 18.20
C PRO A 6 11.16 -21.48 19.35
N PHE A 7 11.70 -20.29 19.08
CA PHE A 7 12.29 -19.41 20.09
C PHE A 7 11.33 -18.27 20.43
N TRP A 8 10.94 -18.19 21.70
CA TRP A 8 10.08 -17.15 22.27
C TRP A 8 10.65 -15.75 22.00
N GLU A 9 9.87 -14.93 21.30
CA GLU A 9 10.08 -13.49 21.02
C GLU A 9 11.36 -13.06 20.30
N ILE A 10 11.96 -13.92 19.45
CA ILE A 10 12.91 -13.38 18.48
C ILE A 10 12.10 -12.65 17.39
N HIS A 11 12.14 -11.33 17.40
CA HIS A 11 11.68 -10.50 16.29
C HIS A 11 12.79 -10.45 15.24
N PRO A 12 12.75 -11.28 14.17
CA PRO A 12 13.77 -11.19 13.17
C PRO A 12 13.71 -9.81 12.52
N MET A 13 14.88 -9.19 12.37
CA MET A 13 14.98 -7.85 11.80
C MET A 13 14.25 -7.76 10.45
N HIS A 14 14.22 -8.86 9.68
CA HIS A 14 13.56 -8.94 8.37
C HIS A 14 12.03 -8.75 8.37
N LEU A 15 11.34 -8.90 9.51
CA LEU A 15 9.90 -8.66 9.61
C LEU A 15 9.55 -7.19 9.89
N ASN A 16 10.47 -6.43 10.49
CA ASN A 16 10.21 -5.08 10.96
C ASN A 16 11.06 -4.04 10.21
N GLY A 17 10.42 -3.07 9.57
CA GLY A 17 11.10 -1.91 8.97
C GLY A 17 11.52 -2.06 7.50
N TYR A 18 11.17 -3.17 6.85
CA TYR A 18 11.57 -3.49 5.47
C TYR A 18 10.69 -2.79 4.43
N PHE A 19 9.37 -2.86 4.58
CA PHE A 19 8.41 -2.02 3.86
C PHE A 19 7.61 -1.21 4.87
N VAL A 20 7.75 0.10 4.83
CA VAL A 20 7.10 1.02 5.78
C VAL A 20 6.21 1.98 5.00
N SER A 21 4.89 1.89 5.21
CA SER A 21 3.97 2.91 4.74
C SER A 21 4.17 4.17 5.59
N VAL A 22 4.53 5.28 4.95
CA VAL A 22 4.85 6.54 5.62
C VAL A 22 3.62 7.42 5.70
N ARG A 23 2.87 7.52 4.61
CA ARG A 23 1.69 8.38 4.49
C ARG A 23 0.79 7.90 3.37
N GLY A 24 -0.50 8.16 3.50
CA GLY A 24 -1.46 8.08 2.40
C GLY A 24 -2.29 9.36 2.36
N ASP A 25 -2.47 9.94 1.18
CA ASP A 25 -3.36 11.08 0.96
C ASP A 25 -4.41 10.68 -0.08
N VAL A 26 -5.64 11.18 0.13
CA VAL A 26 -6.75 11.02 -0.80
C VAL A 26 -7.24 12.40 -1.19
N LYS A 27 -7.33 12.64 -2.50
CA LYS A 27 -7.88 13.87 -3.06
C LYS A 27 -9.16 13.54 -3.82
N LEU A 28 -10.20 14.29 -3.50
CA LEU A 28 -11.48 14.25 -4.22
C LEU A 28 -11.56 15.51 -5.09
N THR A 29 -11.85 15.33 -6.37
CA THR A 29 -12.09 16.43 -7.30
C THR A 29 -13.42 16.21 -7.98
N GLU A 30 -14.35 17.15 -7.81
CA GLU A 30 -15.63 17.12 -8.50
C GLU A 30 -15.41 17.26 -10.02
N LEU A 31 -16.01 16.36 -10.81
CA LEU A 31 -15.99 16.42 -12.28
C LEU A 31 -17.35 16.88 -12.83
N SER A 32 -18.44 16.52 -12.15
CA SER A 32 -19.80 17.00 -12.41
C SER A 32 -20.68 16.71 -11.19
N GLU A 33 -21.92 17.19 -11.22
CA GLU A 33 -22.92 17.07 -10.13
C GLU A 33 -23.07 15.65 -9.57
N ASN A 34 -22.82 14.62 -10.38
CA ASN A 34 -22.91 13.21 -9.98
C ASN A 34 -21.62 12.40 -10.24
N LYS A 35 -20.47 13.08 -10.40
CA LYS A 35 -19.20 12.41 -10.70
C LYS A 35 -18.04 13.04 -9.98
N THR A 36 -17.32 12.23 -9.20
CA THR A 36 -16.13 12.65 -8.46
C THR A 36 -14.92 11.81 -8.88
N LYS A 37 -13.81 12.47 -9.18
CA LYS A 37 -12.50 11.83 -9.35
C LYS A 37 -11.88 11.62 -7.99
N VAL A 38 -11.47 10.39 -7.71
CA VAL A 38 -10.72 10.02 -6.50
C VAL A 38 -9.28 9.73 -6.88
N GLU A 39 -8.34 10.48 -6.31
CA GLU A 39 -6.90 10.26 -6.48
C GLU A 39 -6.30 9.84 -5.14
N ASN A 40 -5.56 8.74 -5.13
CA ASN A 40 -4.85 8.27 -3.94
C ASN A 40 -3.33 8.34 -4.17
N ILE A 41 -2.62 8.92 -3.21
CA ILE A 41 -1.16 8.98 -3.20
C ILE A 41 -0.67 8.22 -1.97
N THR A 42 0.29 7.32 -2.14
CA THR A 42 0.87 6.55 -1.04
C THR A 42 2.38 6.74 -1.05
N TRP A 43 2.92 7.22 0.07
CA TRP A 43 4.34 7.31 0.33
C TRP A 43 4.77 6.12 1.17
N TYR A 44 5.79 5.42 0.71
CA TYR A 44 6.35 4.28 1.41
C TYR A 44 7.87 4.29 1.31
N ARG A 45 8.53 3.61 2.25
CA ARG A 45 9.97 3.38 2.27
C ARG A 45 10.25 1.89 2.22
N ILE A 46 11.32 1.54 1.50
CA ILE A 46 11.84 0.18 1.43
C ILE A 46 13.28 0.18 1.91
N HIS A 47 13.57 -0.60 2.95
CA HIS A 47 14.92 -0.81 3.48
C HIS A 47 15.36 -2.26 3.24
N ILE A 48 15.38 -2.66 1.96
CA ILE A 48 15.77 -4.01 1.56
C ILE A 48 16.77 -3.91 0.42
N THR A 49 17.88 -4.61 0.57
CA THR A 49 18.90 -4.74 -0.47
C THR A 49 18.68 -6.01 -1.29
N PRO A 50 18.89 -5.98 -2.62
CA PRO A 50 19.24 -4.80 -3.41
C PRO A 50 18.03 -3.89 -3.69
N MET A 51 18.20 -2.57 -3.51
CA MET A 51 17.11 -1.60 -3.47
C MET A 51 16.33 -1.52 -4.80
N PHE A 52 17.00 -1.62 -5.95
CA PHE A 52 16.35 -1.51 -7.25
C PHE A 52 15.29 -2.60 -7.47
N TYR A 53 15.62 -3.84 -7.09
CA TYR A 53 14.75 -5.00 -7.23
C TYR A 53 13.50 -4.83 -6.38
N TRP A 54 13.69 -4.53 -5.09
CA TRP A 54 12.58 -4.36 -4.16
C TRP A 54 11.75 -3.11 -4.44
N LYS A 55 12.35 -2.04 -4.96
CA LYS A 55 11.61 -0.85 -5.41
C LYS A 55 10.67 -1.19 -6.56
N PHE A 56 11.11 -1.99 -7.53
CA PHE A 56 10.27 -2.42 -8.66
C PHE A 56 9.05 -3.23 -8.19
N TRP A 57 9.28 -4.23 -7.33
CA TRP A 57 8.19 -5.03 -6.76
C TRP A 57 7.28 -4.20 -5.86
N GLY A 58 7.85 -3.35 -5.01
CA GLY A 58 7.12 -2.44 -4.14
C GLY A 58 6.15 -1.55 -4.90
N ASN A 59 6.62 -0.90 -5.98
CA ASN A 59 5.79 -0.06 -6.84
C ASN A 59 4.62 -0.86 -7.43
N THR A 60 4.91 -2.08 -7.92
CA THR A 60 3.91 -2.94 -8.56
C THR A 60 2.83 -3.39 -7.57
N ILE A 61 3.23 -3.77 -6.36
CA ILE A 61 2.31 -4.22 -5.30
C ILE A 61 1.45 -3.06 -4.81
N VAL A 62 2.05 -1.91 -4.50
CA VAL A 62 1.31 -0.72 -4.04
C VAL A 62 0.31 -0.27 -5.09
N LYS A 63 0.71 -0.20 -6.36
CA LYS A 63 -0.19 0.16 -7.46
C LYS A 63 -1.38 -0.81 -7.56
N ARG A 64 -1.13 -2.12 -7.55
CA ARG A 64 -2.20 -3.11 -7.65
C ARG A 64 -3.17 -3.05 -6.46
N PHE A 65 -2.64 -2.81 -5.26
CA PHE A 65 -3.46 -2.60 -4.07
C PHE A 65 -4.34 -1.35 -4.22
N GLN A 66 -3.76 -0.23 -4.63
CA GLN A 66 -4.50 1.03 -4.87
C GLN A 66 -5.61 0.84 -5.90
N ASP A 67 -5.33 0.19 -7.03
CA ASP A 67 -6.31 -0.07 -8.08
C ASP A 67 -7.47 -0.94 -7.56
N SER A 68 -7.15 -2.00 -6.81
CA SER A 68 -8.15 -2.88 -6.20
C SER A 68 -9.01 -2.13 -5.17
N TYR A 69 -8.38 -1.33 -4.33
CA TYR A 69 -9.06 -0.55 -3.30
C TYR A 69 -10.00 0.49 -3.91
N LEU A 70 -9.54 1.27 -4.89
CA LEU A 70 -10.37 2.27 -5.58
C LEU A 70 -11.55 1.63 -6.32
N LYS A 71 -11.33 0.45 -6.92
CA LYS A 71 -12.42 -0.31 -7.55
C LYS A 71 -13.48 -0.73 -6.53
N SER A 72 -13.07 -1.28 -5.39
CA SER A 72 -14.00 -1.67 -4.33
C SER A 72 -14.74 -0.46 -3.77
N LEU A 73 -14.03 0.65 -3.51
CA LEU A 73 -14.63 1.89 -3.02
C LEU A 73 -15.72 2.39 -3.97
N LYS A 74 -15.43 2.43 -5.28
CA LYS A 74 -16.41 2.82 -6.31
C LYS A 74 -17.68 1.97 -6.24
N ILE A 75 -17.54 0.65 -6.19
CA ILE A 75 -18.68 -0.29 -6.12
C ILE A 75 -19.51 -0.04 -4.85
N THR A 76 -18.87 0.22 -3.71
CA THR A 76 -19.58 0.46 -2.45
C THR A 76 -20.26 1.81 -2.39
N SER A 77 -19.66 2.85 -3.00
CA SER A 77 -20.24 4.21 -3.00
C SER A 77 -21.35 4.41 -4.02
N GLU A 78 -21.37 3.63 -5.11
CA GLU A 78 -22.43 3.68 -6.14
C GLU A 78 -23.63 2.76 -5.81
N LYS A 79 -23.62 2.15 -4.63
CA LYS A 79 -24.67 1.24 -4.15
C LYS A 79 -25.76 2.00 -3.38
#